data_AF-A0A925IIY3-F1
#
_entry.id   AF-A0A925IIY3-F1
#
_cell.length_a   1.000
_cell.length_b   1.000
_cell.length_c   1.000
_cell.angle_alpha   90.00
_cell.angle_beta   90.00
_cell.angle_gamma   90.00
#
_symmetry.space_group_name_H-M   'P 1'
#
loop_
_entity.id
_entity.type
_entity.pdbx_description
1 polymer ?
#
loop_
_entity_poly.entity_id
_entity_poly.type
_entity_poly.pdbx_seq_one_letter_code
_entity_poly.pdbx_strand_id
1 'polypeptide(L)'
;MKENQGLYDPQFEHDACGIGFVANIKGYKSHQHISDALTILENMEHRGACGCETNTGDGAGIFIQIPHEFFFDECVKLGVHLPAFGKYAVGVIFFPKEIKLREECRDIFNRAAEKLGLEIITYRSVPVNTFDIGPTALSVEPVMEQVFIACPDHIANPMDFERKLFVLRKYASHTIDNTVRKDAIGFYIASLSYKTVVYKGQLTSRQVRNYFPDLNNKRLVSAFGLVHSRFATNTFPSWKLAQPFRYIAHNGEINTLQGNLNWLKASEKGFVSAFFSKEEMEMLLPLITGVQSDSACLDNMIELLTLTGRSLPHVMMMLIPEAWDGDDLMDPVKKAFYEYHASMMEPWDGPASISFTDGKIIGATLDRNGLRPSRYCVTTDDRVIMASETGALPVDPVLIKEKGRLQPGKMFVVDMEQGRIISDDELKSTICSQKPYGDWLNKYKIRLEELPEPRVMFTHLESDQIFK
;
A
#
# COMPACT_ATOMS: atom_id res chain seq x y z
N MET A 1 -0.75 -30.12 -3.37
CA MET A 1 -0.51 -29.32 -4.58
C MET A 1 -1.49 -29.82 -5.63
N LYS A 2 -2.50 -29.02 -6.00
CA LYS A 2 -3.24 -29.30 -7.24
C LYS A 2 -2.39 -28.70 -8.35
N GLU A 3 -1.92 -29.54 -9.27
CA GLU A 3 -1.31 -29.10 -10.52
C GLU A 3 -2.27 -28.14 -11.24
N ASN A 4 -1.74 -27.03 -11.76
CA ASN A 4 -2.48 -26.12 -12.62
C ASN A 4 -2.95 -26.87 -13.88
N GLN A 5 -4.16 -27.41 -13.86
CA GLN A 5 -4.81 -27.97 -15.04
C GLN A 5 -5.45 -26.84 -15.85
N GLY A 6 -4.64 -26.12 -16.64
CA GLY A 6 -5.11 -25.09 -17.57
C GLY A 6 -3.99 -24.30 -18.25
N LEU A 7 -4.32 -23.55 -19.31
CA LEU A 7 -3.41 -22.61 -20.02
C LEU A 7 -3.20 -21.27 -19.28
N TYR A 8 -3.86 -21.10 -18.12
CA TYR A 8 -3.80 -19.89 -17.31
C TYR A 8 -2.58 -19.90 -16.40
N ASP A 9 -1.78 -18.83 -16.48
CA ASP A 9 -0.71 -18.53 -15.52
C ASP A 9 -1.06 -17.22 -14.80
N PRO A 10 -1.18 -17.22 -13.45
CA PRO A 10 -1.39 -16.01 -12.65
C PRO A 10 -0.37 -14.89 -12.91
N GLN A 11 0.76 -15.19 -13.56
CA GLN A 11 1.80 -14.22 -13.90
C GLN A 11 1.43 -13.26 -15.04
N PHE A 12 0.37 -13.52 -15.81
CA PHE A 12 -0.06 -12.68 -16.95
C PHE A 12 -1.38 -11.91 -16.68
N GLU A 13 -1.62 -11.50 -15.43
CA GLU A 13 -2.85 -10.80 -15.03
C GLU A 13 -2.81 -9.30 -15.40
N HIS A 14 -3.89 -8.77 -15.99
CA HIS A 14 -3.98 -7.36 -16.41
C HIS A 14 -5.13 -6.62 -15.70
N ASP A 15 -4.84 -5.45 -15.12
CA ASP A 15 -5.82 -4.69 -14.33
C ASP A 15 -6.18 -3.31 -14.96
N ALA A 16 -7.47 -3.05 -15.14
CA ALA A 16 -8.03 -1.76 -15.58
C ALA A 16 -8.86 -1.11 -14.45
N CYS A 17 -8.20 -0.61 -13.41
CA CYS A 17 -8.84 -0.23 -12.15
C CYS A 17 -9.39 1.21 -12.11
N GLY A 18 -10.35 1.44 -11.20
CA GLY A 18 -10.74 2.77 -10.73
C GLY A 18 -9.97 3.13 -9.46
N ILE A 19 -9.34 4.30 -9.41
CA ILE A 19 -8.67 4.82 -8.22
C ILE A 19 -9.08 6.27 -8.00
N GLY A 20 -9.24 6.65 -6.75
CA GLY A 20 -9.48 8.05 -6.39
C GLY A 20 -9.39 8.30 -4.90
N PHE A 21 -9.30 9.57 -4.52
CA PHE A 21 -9.39 9.98 -3.14
C PHE A 21 -10.02 11.36 -3.00
N VAL A 22 -10.60 11.59 -1.82
CA VAL A 22 -10.96 12.91 -1.32
C VAL A 22 -10.14 13.18 -0.08
N ALA A 23 -9.57 14.37 0.04
CA ALA A 23 -8.82 14.80 1.21
C ALA A 23 -9.13 16.26 1.56
N ASN A 24 -9.18 16.57 2.84
CA ASN A 24 -9.17 17.96 3.31
C ASN A 24 -7.72 18.42 3.53
N ILE A 25 -7.32 19.50 2.86
CA ILE A 25 -5.95 20.01 2.87
C ILE A 25 -5.50 20.34 4.30
N LYS A 26 -6.40 20.85 5.15
CA LYS A 26 -6.13 21.26 6.54
C LYS A 26 -6.30 20.14 7.56
N GLY A 27 -6.55 18.91 7.11
CA GLY A 27 -6.69 17.76 8.00
C GLY A 27 -8.01 17.72 8.77
N TYR A 28 -9.01 18.53 8.41
CA TYR A 28 -10.31 18.48 9.07
C TYR A 28 -11.01 17.16 8.77
N LYS A 29 -11.41 16.45 9.84
CA LYS A 29 -12.09 15.16 9.73
C LYS A 29 -13.59 15.36 9.56
N SER A 30 -14.18 14.67 8.59
CA SER A 30 -15.62 14.71 8.37
C SER A 30 -16.09 13.39 7.77
N HIS A 31 -17.32 12.99 8.11
CA HIS A 31 -17.98 11.87 7.45
C HIS A 31 -18.25 12.16 5.96
N GLN A 32 -18.37 13.45 5.60
CA GLN A 32 -18.59 13.85 4.21
C GLN A 32 -17.42 13.40 3.31
N HIS A 33 -16.17 13.46 3.78
CA HIS A 33 -15.01 13.02 2.99
C HIS A 33 -15.07 11.53 2.67
N ILE A 34 -15.59 10.72 3.60
CA ILE A 34 -15.79 9.28 3.41
C ILE A 34 -16.94 9.03 2.45
N SER A 35 -18.05 9.75 2.63
CA SER A 35 -19.20 9.63 1.73
C SER A 35 -18.87 10.05 0.30
N ASP A 36 -18.13 11.15 0.13
CA ASP A 36 -17.65 11.65 -1.17
C ASP A 36 -16.71 10.64 -1.83
N ALA A 37 -15.77 10.05 -1.07
CA ALA A 37 -14.87 9.02 -1.59
C ALA A 37 -15.64 7.76 -2.05
N LEU A 38 -16.64 7.32 -1.28
CA LEU A 38 -17.52 6.21 -1.70
C LEU A 38 -18.36 6.58 -2.93
N THR A 39 -18.81 7.82 -3.07
CA THR A 39 -19.49 8.28 -4.30
C THR A 39 -18.56 8.25 -5.51
N ILE A 40 -17.27 8.62 -5.34
CA ILE A 40 -16.26 8.45 -6.40
C ILE A 40 -16.14 6.98 -6.79
N LEU A 41 -16.06 6.08 -5.80
CA LEU A 41 -15.99 4.63 -6.05
C LEU A 41 -17.21 4.14 -6.84
N GLU A 42 -18.43 4.49 -6.40
CA GLU A 42 -19.69 4.14 -7.06
C GLU A 42 -19.77 4.65 -8.51
N ASN A 43 -19.22 5.84 -8.78
CA ASN A 43 -19.20 6.45 -10.11
C ASN A 43 -18.09 5.89 -11.02
N MET A 44 -17.18 5.06 -10.49
CA MET A 44 -16.15 4.35 -11.27
C MET A 44 -16.52 2.89 -11.54
N GLU A 45 -17.78 2.47 -11.28
CA GLU A 45 -18.24 1.10 -11.51
C GLU A 45 -18.07 0.65 -12.97
N HIS A 46 -18.18 1.57 -13.95
CA HIS A 46 -17.94 1.24 -15.36
C HIS A 46 -16.48 0.87 -15.69
N ARG A 47 -15.55 1.10 -14.75
CA ARG A 47 -14.17 0.59 -14.80
C ARG A 47 -13.99 -0.71 -14.02
N GLY A 48 -14.95 -1.10 -13.19
CA GLY A 48 -14.94 -2.38 -12.52
C GLY A 48 -15.36 -3.49 -13.46
N ALA A 49 -14.82 -4.69 -13.26
CA ALA A 49 -15.42 -5.90 -13.82
C ALA A 49 -16.46 -6.40 -12.83
N CYS A 50 -17.61 -6.82 -13.34
CA CYS A 50 -18.38 -7.85 -12.67
C CYS A 50 -17.77 -9.19 -13.10
N GLY A 51 -17.60 -10.11 -12.15
CA GLY A 51 -17.20 -11.48 -12.44
C GLY A 51 -18.28 -12.22 -13.26
N CYS A 52 -18.24 -13.55 -13.23
CA CYS A 52 -19.26 -14.37 -13.91
C CYS A 52 -20.71 -14.06 -13.49
N GLU A 53 -20.89 -13.43 -12.33
CA GLU A 53 -22.17 -13.02 -11.75
C GLU A 53 -22.21 -11.49 -11.62
N THR A 54 -23.35 -10.89 -11.94
CA THR A 54 -23.52 -9.42 -11.93
C THR A 54 -23.28 -8.78 -10.56
N ASN A 55 -23.45 -9.54 -9.48
CA ASN A 55 -23.30 -9.10 -8.09
C ASN A 55 -22.04 -9.64 -7.39
N THR A 56 -21.08 -10.17 -8.17
CA THR A 56 -19.74 -10.54 -7.69
C THR A 56 -18.73 -9.59 -8.35
N GLY A 57 -18.10 -8.70 -7.58
CA GLY A 57 -17.00 -7.85 -8.07
C GLY A 57 -15.63 -8.47 -7.81
N ASP A 58 -14.60 -7.97 -8.48
CA ASP A 58 -13.22 -8.48 -8.32
C ASP A 58 -12.51 -7.94 -7.07
N GLY A 59 -13.01 -6.84 -6.51
CA GLY A 59 -12.50 -6.26 -5.29
C GLY A 59 -12.69 -4.75 -5.23
N ALA A 60 -13.19 -4.26 -4.10
CA ALA A 60 -13.32 -2.84 -3.85
C ALA A 60 -13.07 -2.53 -2.37
N GLY A 61 -12.68 -1.29 -2.09
CA GLY A 61 -12.39 -0.89 -0.73
C GLY A 61 -12.14 0.60 -0.55
N ILE A 62 -12.02 0.98 0.71
CA ILE A 62 -11.73 2.33 1.17
C ILE A 62 -10.68 2.29 2.29
N PHE A 63 -9.75 3.24 2.23
CA PHE A 63 -8.71 3.50 3.20
C PHE A 63 -9.01 4.85 3.85
N ILE A 64 -9.09 4.86 5.18
CA ILE A 64 -9.32 6.05 6.00
C ILE A 64 -8.36 6.15 7.18
N GLN A 65 -8.37 7.30 7.86
CA GLN A 65 -7.76 7.43 9.19
C GLN A 65 -8.61 6.70 10.23
N ILE A 66 -7.98 6.34 11.36
CA ILE A 66 -8.69 5.77 12.50
C ILE A 66 -9.72 6.79 13.05
N PRO A 67 -11.03 6.44 13.03
CA PRO A 67 -12.10 7.26 13.58
C PRO A 67 -12.21 7.04 15.10
N HIS A 68 -11.37 7.71 15.88
CA HIS A 68 -11.23 7.48 17.32
C HIS A 68 -12.55 7.46 18.09
N GLU A 69 -13.39 8.48 17.94
CA GLU A 69 -14.67 8.61 18.66
C GLU A 69 -15.62 7.45 18.33
N PHE A 70 -15.69 7.06 17.05
CA PHE A 70 -16.48 5.91 16.63
C PHE A 70 -16.01 4.62 17.31
N PHE A 71 -14.71 4.33 17.29
CA PHE A 71 -14.19 3.11 17.92
C PHE A 71 -14.27 3.14 19.44
N PHE A 72 -14.10 4.30 20.07
CA PHE A 72 -14.31 4.47 21.50
C PHE A 72 -15.74 4.04 21.89
N ASP A 73 -16.75 4.56 21.19
CA ASP A 73 -18.15 4.19 21.42
C ASP A 73 -18.42 2.70 21.20
N GLU A 74 -17.84 2.12 20.14
CA GLU A 74 -18.01 0.69 19.82
C GLU A 74 -17.34 -0.21 20.86
N CYS A 75 -16.16 0.15 21.37
CA CYS A 75 -15.50 -0.59 22.44
C CYS A 75 -16.25 -0.47 23.78
N VAL A 76 -16.84 0.68 24.08
CA VAL A 76 -17.65 0.87 25.29
C VAL A 76 -18.86 -0.09 25.29
N LYS A 77 -19.48 -0.33 24.12
CA LYS A 77 -20.56 -1.34 23.99
C LYS A 77 -20.10 -2.77 24.30
N LEU A 78 -18.80 -3.05 24.14
CA LEU A 78 -18.16 -4.32 24.50
C LEU A 78 -17.69 -4.36 25.96
N GLY A 79 -17.93 -3.30 26.74
CA GLY A 79 -17.49 -3.17 28.14
C GLY A 79 -16.01 -2.82 28.29
N VAL A 80 -15.37 -2.25 27.25
CA VAL A 80 -13.94 -1.94 27.24
C VAL A 80 -13.71 -0.47 26.96
N HIS A 81 -12.81 0.15 27.72
CA HIS A 81 -12.40 1.54 27.50
C HIS A 81 -11.16 1.60 26.61
N LEU A 82 -11.27 2.36 25.52
CA LEU A 82 -10.16 2.55 24.59
C LEU A 82 -9.28 3.71 25.07
N PRO A 83 -7.93 3.58 25.03
CA PRO A 83 -7.02 4.69 25.30
C PRO A 83 -7.20 5.85 24.31
N ALA A 84 -6.58 6.99 24.61
CA ALA A 84 -6.55 8.13 23.70
C ALA A 84 -5.92 7.77 22.34
N PHE A 85 -6.31 8.49 21.28
CA PHE A 85 -5.71 8.33 19.95
C PHE A 85 -4.17 8.37 20.02
N GLY A 86 -3.50 7.45 19.32
CA GLY A 86 -2.05 7.27 19.36
C GLY A 86 -1.53 6.42 20.53
N LYS A 87 -2.39 6.05 21.49
CA LYS A 87 -2.08 5.08 22.56
C LYS A 87 -2.71 3.72 22.35
N TYR A 88 -3.30 3.49 21.18
CA TYR A 88 -3.75 2.19 20.73
C TYR A 88 -3.65 2.09 19.21
N ALA A 89 -3.74 0.87 18.71
CA ALA A 89 -3.83 0.55 17.29
C ALA A 89 -5.05 -0.32 16.99
N VAL A 90 -5.46 -0.30 15.73
CA VAL A 90 -6.53 -1.14 15.20
C VAL A 90 -5.99 -1.99 14.08
N GLY A 91 -6.24 -3.29 14.15
CA GLY A 91 -5.99 -4.23 13.07
C GLY A 91 -7.29 -4.77 12.50
N VAL A 92 -7.43 -4.79 11.19
CA VAL A 92 -8.54 -5.48 10.50
C VAL A 92 -8.03 -6.83 10.04
N ILE A 93 -8.52 -7.90 10.67
CA ILE A 93 -8.10 -9.27 10.44
C ILE A 93 -9.21 -10.04 9.74
N PHE A 94 -8.84 -10.75 8.69
CA PHE A 94 -9.65 -11.74 7.99
C PHE A 94 -9.28 -13.11 8.50
N PHE A 95 -10.23 -13.77 9.15
CA PHE A 95 -10.09 -15.13 9.64
C PHE A 95 -10.82 -16.14 8.74
N PRO A 96 -10.37 -17.42 8.73
CA PRO A 96 -11.13 -18.52 8.16
C PRO A 96 -12.55 -18.63 8.74
N LYS A 97 -13.51 -19.13 7.96
CA LYS A 97 -14.89 -19.41 8.44
C LYS A 97 -14.93 -20.59 9.42
N GLU A 98 -14.04 -21.56 9.27
CA GLU A 98 -13.99 -22.72 10.17
C GLU A 98 -13.54 -22.29 11.57
N ILE A 99 -14.40 -22.50 12.58
CA ILE A 99 -14.17 -22.06 13.96
C ILE A 99 -12.82 -22.55 14.50
N LYS A 100 -12.45 -23.81 14.26
CA LYS A 100 -11.18 -24.38 14.74
C LYS A 100 -9.97 -23.64 14.17
N LEU A 101 -9.95 -23.41 12.85
CA LEU A 101 -8.88 -22.68 12.18
C LEU A 101 -8.84 -21.21 12.63
N ARG A 102 -10.01 -20.59 12.80
CA ARG A 102 -10.11 -19.21 13.31
C ARG A 102 -9.49 -19.08 14.70
N GLU A 103 -9.87 -19.93 15.64
CA GLU A 103 -9.33 -19.85 17.01
C GLU A 103 -7.83 -20.19 17.04
N GLU A 104 -7.36 -21.11 16.20
CA GLU A 104 -5.93 -21.40 16.06
C GLU A 104 -5.15 -20.18 15.53
N CYS A 105 -5.63 -19.53 14.47
CA CYS A 105 -5.06 -18.29 13.97
C CYS A 105 -5.06 -17.18 15.03
N ARG A 106 -6.17 -17.03 15.77
CA ARG A 106 -6.30 -16.02 16.83
C ARG A 106 -5.31 -16.30 17.98
N ASP A 107 -5.18 -17.55 18.40
CA ASP A 107 -4.22 -17.95 19.43
C ASP A 107 -2.78 -17.65 19.02
N ILE A 108 -2.40 -17.98 17.78
CA ILE A 108 -1.07 -17.66 17.26
C ILE A 108 -0.84 -16.14 17.21
N PHE A 109 -1.83 -15.36 16.76
CA PHE A 109 -1.74 -13.91 16.76
C PHE A 109 -1.58 -13.34 18.18
N ASN A 110 -2.35 -13.83 19.15
CA ASN A 110 -2.25 -13.42 20.55
C ASN A 110 -0.87 -13.74 21.14
N ARG A 111 -0.35 -14.95 20.90
CA ARG A 111 1.00 -15.34 21.34
C ARG A 111 2.10 -14.52 20.68
N ALA A 112 1.92 -14.15 19.40
CA ALA A 112 2.85 -13.26 18.70
C ALA A 112 2.85 -11.85 19.32
N ALA A 113 1.67 -11.33 19.68
CA ALA A 113 1.54 -10.04 20.37
C ALA A 113 2.19 -10.08 21.76
N GLU A 114 1.90 -11.10 22.56
CA GLU A 114 2.51 -11.31 23.88
C GLU A 114 4.04 -11.39 23.80
N LYS A 115 4.58 -12.16 22.83
CA LYS A 115 6.02 -12.26 22.60
C LYS A 115 6.69 -10.92 22.29
N LEU A 116 5.97 -10.00 21.64
CA LEU A 116 6.45 -8.66 21.33
C LEU A 116 6.12 -7.63 22.43
N GLY A 117 5.52 -8.05 23.55
CA GLY A 117 5.12 -7.18 24.64
C GLY A 117 3.97 -6.24 24.27
N LEU A 118 3.10 -6.65 23.34
CA LEU A 118 1.94 -5.89 22.89
C LEU A 118 0.68 -6.46 23.52
N GLU A 119 -0.01 -5.64 24.32
CA GLU A 119 -1.25 -6.03 24.98
C GLU A 119 -2.45 -5.89 24.02
N ILE A 120 -3.22 -6.96 23.89
CA ILE A 120 -4.49 -6.94 23.15
C ILE A 120 -5.60 -6.51 24.10
N ILE A 121 -6.23 -5.39 23.76
CA ILE A 121 -7.33 -4.77 24.52
C ILE A 121 -8.62 -5.57 24.32
N THR A 122 -9.03 -5.77 23.07
CA THR A 122 -10.25 -6.50 22.73
C THR A 122 -10.33 -6.85 21.23
N TYR A 123 -11.28 -7.73 20.89
CA TYR A 123 -11.69 -8.03 19.52
C TYR A 123 -13.13 -7.56 19.31
N ARG A 124 -13.37 -6.82 18.22
CA ARG A 124 -14.70 -6.42 17.75
C ARG A 124 -15.01 -7.15 16.45
N SER A 125 -16.10 -7.90 16.40
CA SER A 125 -16.59 -8.41 15.12
C SER A 125 -17.05 -7.25 14.24
N VAL A 126 -16.57 -7.20 13.00
CA VAL A 126 -16.98 -6.16 12.05
C VAL A 126 -18.38 -6.48 11.56
N PRO A 127 -19.37 -5.59 11.76
CA PRO A 127 -20.71 -5.81 11.23
C PRO A 127 -20.65 -5.80 9.69
N VAL A 128 -21.29 -6.79 9.06
CA VAL A 128 -21.37 -6.90 7.60
C VAL A 128 -22.81 -7.16 7.14
N ASN A 129 -23.15 -6.72 5.94
CA ASN A 129 -24.43 -6.98 5.30
C ASN A 129 -24.23 -7.76 3.99
N THR A 130 -24.60 -9.02 4.00
CA THR A 130 -24.38 -9.96 2.89
C THR A 130 -25.53 -10.04 1.88
N PHE A 131 -26.58 -9.23 2.04
CA PHE A 131 -27.84 -9.37 1.28
C PHE A 131 -27.66 -9.35 -0.25
N ASP A 132 -26.78 -8.50 -0.78
CA ASP A 132 -26.57 -8.29 -2.22
C ASP A 132 -25.28 -8.95 -2.74
N ILE A 133 -24.61 -9.77 -1.94
CA ILE A 133 -23.31 -10.33 -2.30
C ILE A 133 -23.48 -11.64 -3.08
N GLY A 134 -22.82 -11.76 -4.23
CA GLY A 134 -22.88 -12.97 -5.05
C GLY A 134 -22.32 -14.21 -4.35
N PRO A 135 -22.84 -15.41 -4.66
CA PRO A 135 -22.45 -16.65 -3.97
C PRO A 135 -20.96 -16.98 -4.12
N THR A 136 -20.33 -16.60 -5.24
CA THR A 136 -18.88 -16.78 -5.42
C THR A 136 -18.08 -15.98 -4.39
N ALA A 137 -18.40 -14.70 -4.18
CA ALA A 137 -17.76 -13.89 -3.14
C ALA A 137 -18.09 -14.40 -1.73
N LEU A 138 -19.33 -14.79 -1.47
CA LEU A 138 -19.76 -15.36 -0.17
C LEU A 138 -19.07 -16.69 0.15
N SER A 139 -18.71 -17.49 -0.84
CA SER A 139 -18.07 -18.79 -0.64
C SER A 139 -16.69 -18.66 0.01
N VAL A 140 -16.01 -17.53 -0.20
CA VAL A 140 -14.67 -17.23 0.34
C VAL A 140 -14.64 -15.99 1.23
N GLU A 141 -15.80 -15.52 1.70
CA GLU A 141 -15.91 -14.39 2.62
C GLU A 141 -15.23 -14.73 3.97
N PRO A 142 -14.31 -13.90 4.48
CA PRO A 142 -13.69 -14.16 5.78
C PRO A 142 -14.60 -13.75 6.93
N VAL A 143 -14.34 -14.31 8.12
CA VAL A 143 -14.83 -13.71 9.36
C VAL A 143 -13.94 -12.51 9.67
N MET A 144 -14.51 -11.31 9.60
CA MET A 144 -13.76 -10.07 9.81
C MET A 144 -13.85 -9.59 11.25
N GLU A 145 -12.71 -9.32 11.85
CA GLU A 145 -12.61 -8.78 13.20
C GLU A 145 -11.60 -7.65 13.27
N GLN A 146 -11.92 -6.65 14.09
CA GLN A 146 -11.04 -5.57 14.49
C GLN A 146 -10.37 -5.93 15.81
N VAL A 147 -9.05 -6.04 15.82
CA VAL A 147 -8.26 -6.19 17.05
C VAL A 147 -7.79 -4.82 17.53
N PHE A 148 -7.94 -4.54 18.81
CA PHE A 148 -7.43 -3.32 19.45
C PHE A 148 -6.22 -3.66 20.28
N ILE A 149 -5.11 -2.95 20.08
CA ILE A 149 -3.82 -3.23 20.73
C ILE A 149 -3.35 -1.97 21.45
N ALA A 150 -3.00 -2.09 22.73
CA ALA A 150 -2.48 -0.96 23.50
C ALA A 150 -1.06 -0.63 23.09
N CYS A 151 -0.73 0.66 23.07
CA CYS A 151 0.65 1.12 22.95
C CYS A 151 1.34 0.93 24.30
N PRO A 152 2.43 0.16 24.40
CA PRO A 152 3.17 -0.01 25.65
C PRO A 152 3.69 1.32 26.19
N ASP A 153 3.64 1.52 27.51
CA ASP A 153 4.00 2.79 28.15
C ASP A 153 5.44 3.25 27.87
N HIS A 154 6.36 2.31 27.66
CA HIS A 154 7.76 2.60 27.35
C HIS A 154 7.97 3.15 25.92
N ILE A 155 6.96 3.03 25.04
CA ILE A 155 7.01 3.56 23.68
C ILE A 155 6.48 4.99 23.67
N ALA A 156 7.40 5.95 23.64
CA ALA A 156 7.06 7.37 23.58
C ALA A 156 6.78 7.86 22.15
N ASN A 157 7.52 7.34 21.16
CA ASN A 157 7.41 7.75 19.77
C ASN A 157 6.34 6.92 19.04
N PRO A 158 5.28 7.55 18.49
CA PRO A 158 4.24 6.82 17.75
C PRO A 158 4.77 6.00 16.57
N MET A 159 5.87 6.42 15.93
CA MET A 159 6.47 5.63 14.84
C MET A 159 7.16 4.35 15.31
N ASP A 160 7.66 4.31 16.55
CA ASP A 160 8.21 3.08 17.11
C ASP A 160 7.08 2.09 17.41
N PHE A 161 5.90 2.58 17.79
CA PHE A 161 4.72 1.74 17.91
C PHE A 161 4.28 1.18 16.55
N GLU A 162 4.22 2.02 15.50
CA GLU A 162 3.91 1.55 14.14
C GLU A 162 4.89 0.48 13.64
N ARG A 163 6.18 0.62 13.96
CA ARG A 163 7.20 -0.40 13.65
C ARG A 163 6.97 -1.72 14.38
N LYS A 164 6.61 -1.68 15.67
CA LYS A 164 6.27 -2.89 16.44
C LYS A 164 5.03 -3.59 15.86
N LEU A 165 4.03 -2.83 15.43
CA LEU A 165 2.84 -3.36 14.77
C LEU A 165 3.18 -4.00 13.42
N PHE A 166 4.11 -3.42 12.66
CA PHE A 166 4.63 -4.02 11.43
C PHE A 166 5.31 -5.36 11.68
N VAL A 167 6.18 -5.44 12.70
CA VAL A 167 6.81 -6.70 13.13
C VAL A 167 5.77 -7.72 13.55
N LEU A 168 4.79 -7.33 14.39
CA LEU A 168 3.69 -8.20 14.81
C LEU A 168 2.93 -8.76 13.61
N ARG A 169 2.54 -7.90 12.66
CA ARG A 169 1.79 -8.31 11.48
C ARG A 169 2.56 -9.34 10.66
N LYS A 170 3.83 -9.06 10.34
CA LYS A 170 4.66 -9.98 9.54
C LYS A 170 4.93 -11.28 10.28
N TYR A 171 5.34 -11.20 11.54
CA TYR A 171 5.64 -12.37 12.36
C TYR A 171 4.42 -13.29 12.55
N ALA A 172 3.26 -12.72 12.87
CA ALA A 172 2.02 -13.47 13.01
C ALA A 172 1.61 -14.10 11.67
N SER A 173 1.64 -13.34 10.56
CA SER A 173 1.33 -13.88 9.24
C SER A 173 2.27 -15.02 8.83
N HIS A 174 3.59 -14.88 9.02
CA HIS A 174 4.55 -15.94 8.71
C HIS A 174 4.31 -17.19 9.55
N THR A 175 4.05 -17.02 10.85
CA THR A 175 3.82 -18.14 11.75
C THR A 175 2.55 -18.87 11.33
N ILE A 176 1.44 -18.15 11.14
CA ILE A 176 0.15 -18.74 10.75
C ILE A 176 0.24 -19.42 9.38
N ASP A 177 0.86 -18.79 8.38
CA ASP A 177 0.99 -19.36 7.03
C ASP A 177 1.82 -20.66 6.99
N ASN A 178 2.70 -20.86 7.97
CA ASN A 178 3.57 -22.03 8.09
C ASN A 178 3.01 -23.12 9.00
N THR A 179 2.18 -22.79 9.99
CA THR A 179 1.69 -23.75 10.98
C THR A 179 0.24 -24.15 10.77
N VAL A 180 -0.62 -23.23 10.32
CA VAL A 180 -2.06 -23.47 10.20
C VAL A 180 -2.38 -24.06 8.83
N ARG A 181 -3.29 -25.03 8.82
CA ARG A 181 -3.80 -25.62 7.58
C ARG A 181 -4.47 -24.54 6.72
N LYS A 182 -4.02 -24.43 5.46
CA LYS A 182 -4.57 -23.48 4.48
C LYS A 182 -5.94 -23.93 3.98
N ASP A 183 -6.91 -23.02 4.02
CA ASP A 183 -8.19 -23.11 3.32
C ASP A 183 -8.27 -22.05 2.20
N ALA A 184 -9.41 -21.97 1.51
CA ALA A 184 -9.59 -21.04 0.40
C ALA A 184 -9.62 -19.56 0.84
N ILE A 185 -9.98 -19.30 2.10
CA ILE A 185 -10.12 -17.95 2.67
C ILE A 185 -8.76 -17.48 3.20
N GLY A 186 -8.10 -18.34 3.98
CA GLY A 186 -6.85 -18.07 4.66
C GLY A 186 -6.96 -17.06 5.79
N PHE A 187 -5.82 -16.79 6.41
CA PHE A 187 -5.64 -15.68 7.35
C PHE A 187 -5.02 -14.49 6.64
N TYR A 188 -5.50 -13.28 6.90
CA TYR A 188 -4.92 -12.07 6.32
C TYR A 188 -5.17 -10.85 7.21
N ILE A 189 -4.17 -9.99 7.34
CA ILE A 189 -4.31 -8.72 8.08
C ILE A 189 -4.39 -7.59 7.05
N ALA A 190 -5.57 -7.03 6.84
CA ALA A 190 -5.81 -5.98 5.84
C ALA A 190 -5.08 -4.67 6.20
N SER A 191 -5.17 -4.28 7.46
CA SER A 191 -4.43 -3.14 8.05
C SER A 191 -4.12 -3.45 9.50
N LEU A 192 -3.03 -2.90 10.04
CA LEU A 192 -2.70 -2.89 11.46
C LEU A 192 -1.85 -1.65 11.73
N SER A 193 -2.46 -0.62 12.29
CA SER A 193 -1.83 0.71 12.45
C SER A 193 -2.44 1.47 13.63
N TYR A 194 -1.70 2.44 14.17
CA TYR A 194 -2.26 3.41 15.14
C TYR A 194 -2.99 4.58 14.48
N LYS A 195 -2.85 4.75 13.16
CA LYS A 195 -3.30 5.94 12.43
C LYS A 195 -4.30 5.63 11.31
N THR A 196 -4.25 4.44 10.73
CA THR A 196 -5.04 4.11 9.52
C THR A 196 -5.83 2.81 9.66
N VAL A 197 -6.89 2.69 8.87
CA VAL A 197 -7.71 1.47 8.78
C VAL A 197 -8.26 1.31 7.37
N VAL A 198 -8.35 0.06 6.91
CA VAL A 198 -8.83 -0.30 5.57
C VAL A 198 -10.06 -1.19 5.67
N TYR A 199 -11.12 -0.81 4.96
CA TYR A 199 -12.32 -1.63 4.72
C TYR A 199 -12.31 -2.07 3.27
N LYS A 200 -12.18 -3.37 3.02
CA LYS A 200 -12.11 -3.90 1.66
C LYS A 200 -12.64 -5.32 1.59
N GLY A 201 -13.01 -5.73 0.39
CA GLY A 201 -13.47 -7.09 0.15
C GLY A 201 -13.69 -7.37 -1.32
N GLN A 202 -14.09 -8.60 -1.61
CA GLN A 202 -14.49 -9.00 -2.95
C GLN A 202 -15.92 -8.49 -3.22
N LEU A 203 -16.00 -7.21 -3.52
CA LEU A 203 -17.23 -6.44 -3.64
C LEU A 203 -17.20 -5.65 -4.95
N THR A 204 -18.37 -5.37 -5.52
CA THR A 204 -18.50 -4.33 -6.55
C THR A 204 -18.33 -2.95 -5.92
N SER A 205 -18.10 -1.93 -6.75
CA SER A 205 -17.83 -0.56 -6.28
C SER A 205 -19.01 0.00 -5.46
N ARG A 206 -20.24 -0.31 -5.86
CA ARG A 206 -21.49 0.10 -5.18
C ARG A 206 -21.81 -0.68 -3.90
N GLN A 207 -21.25 -1.88 -3.73
CA GLN A 207 -21.55 -2.74 -2.58
C GLN A 207 -20.83 -2.28 -1.31
N VAL A 208 -19.64 -1.66 -1.41
CA VAL A 208 -18.78 -1.32 -0.26
C VAL A 208 -19.52 -0.55 0.84
N ARG A 209 -20.27 0.49 0.45
CA ARG A 209 -21.02 1.32 1.40
C ARG A 209 -22.05 0.52 2.20
N ASN A 210 -22.74 -0.41 1.57
CA ASN A 210 -23.83 -1.17 2.20
C ASN A 210 -23.32 -2.41 2.91
N TYR A 211 -22.26 -3.05 2.39
CA TYR A 211 -21.64 -4.24 2.97
C TYR A 211 -21.03 -3.94 4.34
N PHE A 212 -20.43 -2.77 4.53
CA PHE A 212 -19.91 -2.32 5.83
C PHE A 212 -20.81 -1.24 6.44
N PRO A 213 -21.78 -1.58 7.33
CA PRO A 213 -22.67 -0.60 7.95
C PRO A 213 -21.95 0.51 8.70
N ASP A 214 -20.75 0.25 9.22
CA ASP A 214 -19.86 1.23 9.86
C ASP A 214 -19.66 2.47 8.95
N LEU A 215 -19.50 2.27 7.63
CA LEU A 215 -19.25 3.34 6.67
C LEU A 215 -20.45 4.28 6.47
N ASN A 216 -21.64 3.94 6.96
CA ASN A 216 -22.81 4.84 6.99
C ASN A 216 -22.99 5.56 8.33
N ASN A 217 -22.17 5.24 9.33
CA ASN A 217 -22.24 5.89 10.63
C ASN A 217 -21.61 7.28 10.57
N LYS A 218 -22.39 8.34 10.84
CA LYS A 218 -21.94 9.74 10.81
C LYS A 218 -20.80 10.06 11.78
N ARG A 219 -20.59 9.25 12.83
CA ARG A 219 -19.46 9.39 13.77
C ARG A 219 -18.16 8.82 13.19
N LEU A 220 -18.24 8.02 12.14
CA LEU A 220 -17.08 7.54 11.43
C LEU A 220 -16.56 8.68 10.54
N VAL A 221 -15.51 9.36 11.01
CA VAL A 221 -14.94 10.57 10.39
C VAL A 221 -13.46 10.38 10.04
N SER A 222 -13.03 10.97 8.94
CA SER A 222 -11.64 10.95 8.47
C SER A 222 -11.34 12.22 7.69
N ALA A 223 -10.08 12.66 7.67
CA ALA A 223 -9.66 13.81 6.84
C ALA A 223 -9.55 13.44 5.36
N PHE A 224 -9.39 12.14 5.06
CA PHE A 224 -9.39 11.62 3.70
C PHE A 224 -10.17 10.31 3.57
N GLY A 225 -10.58 9.99 2.35
CA GLY A 225 -10.99 8.65 1.95
C GLY A 225 -10.34 8.31 0.62
N LEU A 226 -9.54 7.25 0.59
CA LEU A 226 -8.89 6.74 -0.61
C LEU A 226 -9.56 5.43 -1.01
N VAL A 227 -10.05 5.36 -2.24
CA VAL A 227 -10.86 4.25 -2.75
C VAL A 227 -10.20 3.60 -3.95
N HIS A 228 -10.50 2.32 -4.13
CA HIS A 228 -10.08 1.54 -5.28
C HIS A 228 -11.14 0.53 -5.67
N SER A 229 -11.37 0.38 -6.98
CA SER A 229 -12.09 -0.73 -7.59
C SER A 229 -11.15 -1.51 -8.50
N ARG A 230 -11.11 -2.82 -8.31
CA ARG A 230 -10.28 -3.75 -9.06
C ARG A 230 -11.03 -4.27 -10.28
N PHE A 231 -10.29 -4.48 -11.37
CA PHE A 231 -10.72 -5.27 -12.52
C PHE A 231 -9.68 -6.37 -12.67
N ALA A 232 -10.03 -7.62 -12.40
CA ALA A 232 -9.13 -8.75 -12.50
C ALA A 232 -9.44 -9.56 -13.75
N THR A 233 -8.42 -10.04 -14.46
CA THR A 233 -8.62 -11.01 -15.55
C THR A 233 -8.84 -12.44 -15.05
N ASN A 234 -8.91 -12.65 -13.74
CA ASN A 234 -9.14 -13.95 -13.11
C ASN A 234 -10.57 -14.06 -12.54
N THR A 235 -11.10 -15.28 -12.50
CA THR A 235 -12.40 -15.58 -11.90
C THR A 235 -12.28 -16.22 -10.52
N PHE A 236 -11.07 -16.27 -9.95
CA PHE A 236 -10.82 -16.93 -8.66
C PHE A 236 -11.07 -15.97 -7.51
N PRO A 237 -12.05 -16.27 -6.64
CA PRO A 237 -12.48 -15.31 -5.65
C PRO A 237 -11.46 -15.15 -4.53
N SER A 238 -11.06 -13.90 -4.21
CA SER A 238 -10.09 -13.62 -3.16
C SER A 238 -10.27 -12.24 -2.52
N TRP A 239 -10.81 -12.23 -1.29
CA TRP A 239 -11.03 -10.99 -0.51
C TRP A 239 -9.75 -10.24 -0.17
N LYS A 240 -8.64 -10.96 0.02
CA LYS A 240 -7.35 -10.36 0.41
C LYS A 240 -6.67 -9.56 -0.70
N LEU A 241 -6.98 -9.86 -1.97
CA LEU A 241 -6.42 -9.18 -3.14
C LEU A 241 -7.10 -7.86 -3.47
N ALA A 242 -8.29 -7.62 -2.90
CA ALA A 242 -8.93 -6.31 -2.99
C ALA A 242 -7.98 -5.22 -2.45
N GLN A 243 -8.11 -4.03 -3.02
CA GLN A 243 -7.36 -2.84 -2.64
C GLN A 243 -8.31 -1.82 -1.98
N PRO A 244 -7.82 -0.84 -1.21
CA PRO A 244 -6.40 -0.46 -1.00
C PRO A 244 -5.55 -1.48 -0.22
N PHE A 245 -4.23 -1.37 -0.38
CA PHE A 245 -3.25 -2.00 0.51
C PHE A 245 -2.90 -1.04 1.68
N ARG A 246 -1.75 -1.21 2.34
CA ARG A 246 -1.46 -0.56 3.64
C ARG A 246 -0.91 0.84 3.48
N TYR A 247 -0.33 1.14 2.32
CA TYR A 247 0.16 2.45 1.93
C TYR A 247 -0.38 2.90 0.58
N ILE A 248 -0.74 1.97 -0.31
CA ILE A 248 -1.10 2.32 -1.70
C ILE A 248 -2.45 1.77 -2.16
N ALA A 249 -3.02 2.46 -3.13
CA ALA A 249 -3.86 1.85 -4.16
C ALA A 249 -3.17 2.05 -5.52
N HIS A 250 -3.18 1.00 -6.35
CA HIS A 250 -2.46 0.94 -7.61
C HIS A 250 -3.41 0.58 -8.74
N ASN A 251 -3.54 1.50 -9.70
CA ASN A 251 -4.17 1.26 -10.97
C ASN A 251 -3.08 1.08 -12.03
N GLY A 252 -2.81 -0.15 -12.42
CA GLY A 252 -1.66 -0.44 -13.27
C GLY A 252 -1.19 -1.88 -13.18
N GLU A 253 0.00 -2.10 -13.71
CA GLU A 253 0.71 -3.38 -13.69
C GLU A 253 2.22 -3.11 -13.55
N ILE A 254 2.91 -3.88 -12.71
CA ILE A 254 4.37 -3.84 -12.60
C ILE A 254 4.99 -4.93 -13.47
N ASN A 255 5.38 -4.57 -14.69
CA ASN A 255 5.89 -5.50 -15.69
C ASN A 255 7.31 -6.00 -15.36
N THR A 256 8.04 -5.32 -14.47
CA THR A 256 9.39 -5.73 -14.01
C THR A 256 9.37 -6.61 -12.75
N LEU A 257 8.19 -7.03 -12.28
CA LEU A 257 8.01 -7.68 -10.97
C LEU A 257 8.97 -8.85 -10.72
N GLN A 258 9.10 -9.79 -11.67
CA GLN A 258 9.92 -10.99 -11.44
C GLN A 258 11.40 -10.64 -11.20
N GLY A 259 11.92 -9.64 -11.91
CA GLY A 259 13.27 -9.12 -11.69
C GLY A 259 13.40 -8.49 -10.30
N ASN A 260 12.44 -7.64 -9.93
CA ASN A 260 12.42 -6.97 -8.62
C ASN A 260 12.38 -7.98 -7.47
N LEU A 261 11.55 -9.04 -7.60
CA LEU A 261 11.46 -10.10 -6.59
C LEU A 261 12.76 -10.90 -6.46
N ASN A 262 13.47 -11.15 -7.57
CA ASN A 262 14.75 -11.84 -7.55
C ASN A 262 15.84 -10.99 -6.85
N TRP A 263 15.89 -9.69 -7.15
CA TRP A 263 16.80 -8.75 -6.47
C TRP A 263 16.49 -8.62 -4.99
N LEU A 264 15.21 -8.58 -4.62
CA LEU A 264 14.79 -8.57 -3.23
C LEU A 264 15.29 -9.83 -2.51
N LYS A 265 14.99 -11.03 -3.04
CA LYS A 265 15.43 -12.30 -2.43
C LYS A 265 16.95 -12.40 -2.29
N ALA A 266 17.71 -11.87 -3.24
CA ALA A 266 19.17 -11.86 -3.19
C ALA A 266 19.72 -10.92 -2.10
N SER A 267 19.03 -9.81 -1.84
CA SER A 267 19.48 -8.74 -0.92
C SER A 267 18.93 -8.87 0.50
N GLU A 268 17.78 -9.54 0.70
CA GLU A 268 17.06 -9.61 1.98
C GLU A 268 17.93 -10.02 3.18
N LYS A 269 18.86 -10.97 2.99
CA LYS A 269 19.75 -11.44 4.06
C LYS A 269 20.77 -10.39 4.52
N GLY A 270 21.03 -9.37 3.71
CA GLY A 270 21.94 -8.27 4.02
C GLY A 270 21.26 -7.06 4.67
N PHE A 271 19.95 -7.12 4.92
CA PHE A 271 19.22 -5.96 5.45
C PHE A 271 19.61 -5.65 6.90
N VAL A 272 19.98 -4.40 7.13
CA VAL A 272 20.29 -3.83 8.43
C VAL A 272 19.54 -2.51 8.57
N SER A 273 18.95 -2.27 9.74
CA SER A 273 18.24 -1.04 10.05
C SER A 273 18.63 -0.55 11.44
N ALA A 274 18.69 0.76 11.61
CA ALA A 274 18.84 1.38 12.93
C ALA A 274 17.52 1.35 13.74
N PHE A 275 16.40 1.07 13.09
CA PHE A 275 15.06 1.12 13.67
C PHE A 275 14.50 -0.23 14.09
N PHE A 276 15.16 -1.33 13.70
CA PHE A 276 14.74 -2.69 14.01
C PHE A 276 15.92 -3.43 14.62
N SER A 277 15.68 -4.22 15.67
CA SER A 277 16.68 -5.14 16.18
C SER A 277 16.99 -6.22 15.13
N LYS A 278 18.09 -6.95 15.31
CA LYS A 278 18.43 -8.07 14.43
C LYS A 278 17.32 -9.13 14.45
N GLU A 279 16.79 -9.44 15.63
CA GLU A 279 15.72 -10.40 15.83
C GLU A 279 14.43 -9.93 15.14
N GLU A 280 14.10 -8.64 15.22
CA GLU A 280 12.94 -8.08 14.51
C GLU A 280 13.10 -8.15 13.00
N MET A 281 14.30 -7.83 12.49
CA MET A 281 14.59 -7.99 11.07
C MET A 281 14.45 -9.44 10.61
N GLU A 282 14.90 -10.41 11.42
CA GLU A 282 14.69 -11.84 11.12
C GLU A 282 13.20 -12.23 11.12
N MET A 283 12.38 -11.64 12.01
CA MET A 283 10.93 -11.87 12.04
C MET A 283 10.20 -11.28 10.82
N LEU A 284 10.70 -10.19 10.27
CA LEU A 284 10.14 -9.51 9.10
C LEU A 284 10.37 -10.27 7.79
N LEU A 285 11.36 -11.16 7.75
CA LEU A 285 11.78 -11.87 6.54
C LEU A 285 11.15 -13.28 6.44
N PRO A 286 10.89 -13.79 5.22
CA PRO A 286 10.99 -13.08 3.93
C PRO A 286 9.90 -12.00 3.79
N LEU A 287 10.20 -10.87 3.15
CA LEU A 287 9.26 -9.74 3.11
C LEU A 287 8.01 -10.07 2.30
N ILE A 288 8.20 -10.83 1.22
CA ILE A 288 7.16 -11.28 0.29
C ILE A 288 7.05 -12.80 0.39
N THR A 289 5.89 -13.26 0.86
CA THR A 289 5.60 -14.69 1.07
C THR A 289 4.56 -15.19 0.08
N GLY A 290 4.78 -16.40 -0.44
CA GLY A 290 3.85 -17.06 -1.35
C GLY A 290 3.61 -16.29 -2.65
N VAL A 291 2.43 -16.50 -3.25
CA VAL A 291 1.96 -15.77 -4.44
C VAL A 291 1.13 -14.57 -3.98
N GLN A 292 1.56 -13.38 -4.37
CA GLN A 292 0.88 -12.10 -4.13
C GLN A 292 0.79 -11.35 -5.46
N SER A 293 -0.21 -10.47 -5.59
CA SER A 293 -0.30 -9.55 -6.73
C SER A 293 0.90 -8.60 -6.73
N ASP A 294 1.30 -8.14 -7.89
CA ASP A 294 2.35 -7.13 -8.12
C ASP A 294 2.25 -5.90 -7.17
N SER A 295 1.03 -5.42 -6.98
CA SER A 295 0.65 -4.27 -6.19
C SER A 295 0.83 -4.52 -4.68
N ALA A 296 0.62 -5.75 -4.24
CA ALA A 296 0.85 -6.15 -2.85
C ALA A 296 2.35 -6.29 -2.57
N CYS A 297 3.11 -6.81 -3.54
CA CYS A 297 4.56 -6.85 -3.49
C CYS A 297 5.17 -5.45 -3.38
N LEU A 298 4.66 -4.50 -4.19
CA LEU A 298 5.07 -3.11 -4.15
C LEU A 298 4.73 -2.45 -2.80
N ASP A 299 3.51 -2.64 -2.29
CA ASP A 299 3.08 -2.14 -0.97
C ASP A 299 3.99 -2.63 0.17
N ASN A 300 4.37 -3.91 0.16
CA ASN A 300 5.29 -4.47 1.16
C ASN A 300 6.68 -3.78 1.12
N MET A 301 7.19 -3.50 -0.08
CA MET A 301 8.46 -2.80 -0.25
C MET A 301 8.37 -1.36 0.23
N ILE A 302 7.27 -0.67 -0.09
CA ILE A 302 7.00 0.69 0.35
C ILE A 302 6.95 0.76 1.88
N GLU A 303 6.23 -0.15 2.51
CA GLU A 303 6.09 -0.23 3.95
C GLU A 303 7.43 -0.46 4.64
N LEU A 304 8.25 -1.39 4.15
CA LEU A 304 9.60 -1.63 4.69
C LEU A 304 10.48 -0.38 4.58
N LEU A 305 10.56 0.24 3.40
CA LEU A 305 11.41 1.41 3.18
C LEU A 305 10.95 2.64 3.99
N THR A 306 9.64 2.79 4.17
CA THR A 306 9.06 3.88 4.97
C THR A 306 9.36 3.68 6.45
N LEU A 307 9.12 2.46 6.98
CA LEU A 307 9.35 2.16 8.39
C LEU A 307 10.83 2.09 8.77
N THR A 308 11.73 1.91 7.79
CA THR A 308 13.19 2.07 7.95
C THR A 308 13.68 3.53 7.86
N GLY A 309 12.76 4.51 7.85
CA GLY A 309 13.06 5.92 8.17
C GLY A 309 13.04 6.89 6.99
N ARG A 310 12.65 6.46 5.79
CA ARG A 310 12.45 7.37 4.65
C ARG A 310 11.03 7.94 4.66
N SER A 311 10.87 9.16 4.14
CA SER A 311 9.53 9.70 3.90
C SER A 311 8.85 8.92 2.78
N LEU A 312 7.52 8.81 2.83
CA LEU A 312 6.76 8.10 1.80
C LEU A 312 7.05 8.63 0.37
N PRO A 313 7.15 9.95 0.12
CA PRO A 313 7.51 10.44 -1.22
C PRO A 313 8.94 10.08 -1.64
N HIS A 314 9.91 10.01 -0.72
CA HIS A 314 11.26 9.52 -1.03
C HIS A 314 11.19 8.05 -1.48
N VAL A 315 10.44 7.23 -0.75
CA VAL A 315 10.24 5.82 -1.12
C VAL A 315 9.60 5.69 -2.50
N MET A 316 8.60 6.51 -2.82
CA MET A 316 8.00 6.54 -4.17
C MET A 316 9.03 6.91 -5.24
N MET A 317 9.87 7.92 -5.00
CA MET A 317 10.95 8.31 -5.94
C MET A 317 12.01 7.23 -6.13
N MET A 318 12.24 6.38 -5.12
CA MET A 318 13.18 5.25 -5.21
C MET A 318 12.62 4.10 -6.05
N LEU A 319 11.37 3.72 -5.80
CA LEU A 319 10.75 2.56 -6.44
C LEU A 319 10.23 2.90 -7.84
N ILE A 320 9.74 4.13 -8.03
CA ILE A 320 9.14 4.61 -9.29
C ILE A 320 9.81 5.94 -9.67
N PRO A 321 11.10 5.90 -10.04
CA PRO A 321 11.82 7.11 -10.41
C PRO A 321 11.28 7.66 -11.73
N GLU A 322 11.38 8.98 -11.90
CA GLU A 322 11.16 9.63 -13.19
C GLU A 322 12.24 9.23 -14.19
N ALA A 323 11.99 9.45 -15.48
CA ALA A 323 13.01 9.22 -16.51
C ALA A 323 14.15 10.22 -16.34
N TRP A 324 15.27 9.76 -15.78
CA TRP A 324 16.45 10.58 -15.47
C TRP A 324 17.66 10.26 -16.34
N ASP A 325 17.73 9.02 -16.86
CA ASP A 325 18.82 8.59 -17.71
C ASP A 325 18.71 9.24 -19.09
N GLY A 326 19.82 9.82 -19.56
CA GLY A 326 19.86 10.60 -20.81
C GLY A 326 19.18 11.97 -20.77
N ASP A 327 18.69 12.44 -19.61
CA ASP A 327 18.17 13.82 -19.47
C ASP A 327 19.30 14.78 -19.07
N ASP A 328 19.74 15.61 -20.03
CA ASP A 328 20.78 16.62 -19.83
C ASP A 328 20.24 17.95 -19.30
N LEU A 329 18.91 18.14 -19.28
CA LEU A 329 18.26 19.34 -18.75
C LEU A 329 17.85 19.17 -17.28
N MET A 330 17.92 17.95 -16.74
CA MET A 330 17.63 17.67 -15.35
C MET A 330 18.62 18.35 -14.41
N ASP A 331 18.09 18.90 -13.31
CA ASP A 331 18.92 19.44 -12.24
C ASP A 331 19.97 18.43 -11.76
N PRO A 332 21.27 18.80 -11.65
CA PRO A 332 22.34 17.87 -11.28
C PRO A 332 22.16 17.20 -9.92
N VAL A 333 21.58 17.88 -8.93
CA VAL A 333 21.33 17.31 -7.59
C VAL A 333 20.26 16.23 -7.70
N LYS A 334 19.22 16.49 -8.47
CA LYS A 334 18.16 15.53 -8.77
C LYS A 334 18.67 14.32 -9.56
N LYS A 335 19.46 14.54 -10.62
CA LYS A 335 20.08 13.47 -11.42
C LYS A 335 20.97 12.58 -10.55
N ALA A 336 21.80 13.18 -9.70
CA ALA A 336 22.65 12.45 -8.75
C ALA A 336 21.85 11.63 -7.73
N PHE A 337 20.71 12.15 -7.25
CA PHE A 337 19.81 11.38 -6.38
C PHE A 337 19.33 10.09 -7.07
N TYR A 338 18.84 10.19 -8.31
CA TYR A 338 18.32 9.03 -9.03
C TYR A 338 19.41 8.04 -9.41
N GLU A 339 20.55 8.52 -9.91
CA GLU A 339 21.72 7.69 -10.24
C GLU A 339 22.23 6.91 -9.01
N TYR A 340 22.25 7.56 -7.84
CA TYR A 340 22.61 6.90 -6.59
C TYR A 340 21.63 5.77 -6.24
N HIS A 341 20.32 6.03 -6.28
CA HIS A 341 19.33 5.01 -5.90
C HIS A 341 19.21 3.88 -6.94
N ALA A 342 19.47 4.15 -8.21
CA ALA A 342 19.53 3.13 -9.26
C ALA A 342 20.64 2.09 -9.00
N SER A 343 21.69 2.44 -8.26
CA SER A 343 22.72 1.46 -7.83
C SER A 343 22.27 0.50 -6.73
N MET A 344 21.13 0.78 -6.08
CA MET A 344 20.62 0.03 -4.92
C MET A 344 19.29 -0.67 -5.18
N MET A 345 18.43 -0.08 -6.01
CA MET A 345 17.07 -0.53 -6.24
C MET A 345 16.74 -0.38 -7.72
N GLU A 346 16.36 -1.49 -8.33
CA GLU A 346 15.82 -1.46 -9.68
C GLU A 346 14.40 -0.84 -9.68
N PRO A 347 14.04 -0.07 -10.72
CA PRO A 347 12.71 0.49 -10.84
C PRO A 347 11.62 -0.58 -10.91
N TRP A 348 10.55 -0.37 -10.13
CA TRP A 348 9.29 -1.08 -10.22
C TRP A 348 8.47 -0.44 -11.33
N ASP A 349 8.78 -0.83 -12.57
CA ASP A 349 8.30 -0.20 -13.79
C ASP A 349 7.10 -0.94 -14.38
N GLY A 350 6.34 -0.19 -15.18
CA GLY A 350 5.08 -0.61 -15.79
C GLY A 350 4.04 0.51 -15.73
N PRO A 351 2.91 0.40 -16.45
CA PRO A 351 1.85 1.39 -16.41
C PRO A 351 1.33 1.54 -14.98
N ALA A 352 1.45 2.71 -14.37
CA ALA A 352 1.07 2.88 -12.97
C ALA A 352 0.45 4.25 -12.69
N SER A 353 -0.69 4.23 -12.02
CA SER A 353 -1.26 5.37 -11.30
C SER A 353 -1.43 4.95 -9.85
N ILE A 354 -0.61 5.49 -8.97
CA ILE A 354 -0.57 5.09 -7.56
C ILE A 354 -1.01 6.24 -6.71
N SER A 355 -2.08 6.04 -5.94
CA SER A 355 -2.40 6.90 -4.80
C SER A 355 -1.80 6.29 -3.55
N PHE A 356 -1.16 7.10 -2.74
CA PHE A 356 -0.44 6.65 -1.55
C PHE A 356 -0.78 7.53 -0.35
N THR A 357 -0.73 6.94 0.83
CA THR A 357 -0.96 7.65 2.10
C THR A 357 -0.28 6.91 3.23
N ASP A 358 0.24 7.66 4.18
CA ASP A 358 0.66 7.14 5.48
C ASP A 358 -0.31 7.57 6.58
N GLY A 359 -1.47 8.14 6.25
CA GLY A 359 -2.42 8.69 7.20
C GLY A 359 -2.20 10.16 7.57
N LYS A 360 -1.01 10.73 7.34
CA LYS A 360 -0.65 12.14 7.59
C LYS A 360 -0.54 12.92 6.29
N ILE A 361 0.04 12.30 5.27
CA ILE A 361 0.05 12.80 3.90
C ILE A 361 -0.81 11.90 3.02
N ILE A 362 -1.32 12.47 1.93
CA ILE A 362 -1.93 11.71 0.85
C ILE A 362 -1.45 12.29 -0.47
N GLY A 363 -1.15 11.42 -1.42
CA GLY A 363 -0.65 11.86 -2.71
C GLY A 363 -0.93 10.87 -3.81
N ALA A 364 -0.52 11.25 -5.00
CA ALA A 364 -0.51 10.39 -6.16
C ALA A 364 0.75 10.61 -7.00
N THR A 365 1.16 9.55 -7.68
CA THR A 365 2.23 9.59 -8.69
C THR A 365 1.83 8.73 -9.88
N LEU A 366 2.40 9.05 -11.03
CA LEU A 366 2.34 8.21 -12.22
C LEU A 366 3.67 7.48 -12.42
N ASP A 367 3.65 6.45 -13.26
CA ASP A 367 4.87 5.88 -13.83
C ASP A 367 5.64 6.93 -14.67
N ARG A 368 6.88 6.58 -15.01
CA ARG A 368 7.81 7.44 -15.75
C ARG A 368 7.28 7.90 -17.12
N ASN A 369 6.36 7.15 -17.72
CA ASN A 369 5.77 7.44 -19.03
C ASN A 369 4.35 8.01 -18.92
N GLY A 370 3.74 8.00 -17.72
CA GLY A 370 2.39 8.48 -17.46
C GLY A 370 1.32 7.73 -18.24
N LEU A 371 1.38 6.39 -18.21
CA LEU A 371 0.54 5.52 -19.03
C LEU A 371 -0.90 5.38 -18.50
N ARG A 372 -1.17 5.87 -17.28
CA ARG A 372 -2.50 5.84 -16.65
C ARG A 372 -3.01 7.26 -16.37
N PRO A 373 -4.32 7.52 -16.57
CA PRO A 373 -4.88 8.85 -16.34
C PRO A 373 -5.03 9.13 -14.84
N SER A 374 -4.80 10.38 -14.46
CA SER A 374 -5.11 10.87 -13.11
C SER A 374 -5.37 12.37 -13.14
N ARG A 375 -6.51 12.78 -12.58
CA ARG A 375 -7.01 14.16 -12.63
C ARG A 375 -7.34 14.61 -11.21
N TYR A 376 -7.10 15.88 -10.93
CA TYR A 376 -7.43 16.46 -9.63
C TYR A 376 -8.20 17.77 -9.77
N CYS A 377 -8.99 18.06 -8.74
CA CYS A 377 -9.72 19.29 -8.53
C CYS A 377 -9.44 19.77 -7.11
N VAL A 378 -8.99 21.01 -6.99
CA VAL A 378 -8.85 21.70 -5.70
C VAL A 378 -10.03 22.66 -5.58
N THR A 379 -10.69 22.64 -4.44
CA THR A 379 -11.84 23.49 -4.16
C THR A 379 -11.50 24.64 -3.21
N THR A 380 -12.37 25.65 -3.16
CA THR A 380 -12.23 26.82 -2.27
C THR A 380 -12.53 26.50 -0.81
N ASP A 381 -13.19 25.37 -0.52
CA ASP A 381 -13.42 24.82 0.82
C ASP A 381 -12.31 23.83 1.26
N ASP A 382 -11.12 23.98 0.70
CA ASP A 382 -9.91 23.21 1.04
C ASP A 382 -10.02 21.69 0.83
N ARG A 383 -10.89 21.23 -0.09
CA ARG A 383 -10.91 19.82 -0.51
C ARG A 383 -10.02 19.62 -1.74
N VAL A 384 -9.37 18.48 -1.77
CA VAL A 384 -8.70 17.91 -2.94
C VAL A 384 -9.45 16.65 -3.32
N ILE A 385 -9.89 16.60 -4.57
CA ILE A 385 -10.55 15.45 -5.16
C ILE A 385 -9.67 14.98 -6.31
N MET A 386 -9.19 13.74 -6.22
CA MET A 386 -8.40 13.10 -7.26
C MET A 386 -9.09 11.82 -7.70
N ALA A 387 -9.12 11.56 -9.01
CA ALA A 387 -9.63 10.31 -9.55
C ALA A 387 -8.99 9.98 -10.90
N SER A 388 -9.11 8.72 -11.34
CA SER A 388 -8.78 8.29 -12.71
C SER A 388 -9.55 9.10 -13.77
N GLU A 389 -10.73 9.61 -13.44
CA GLU A 389 -11.61 10.35 -14.33
C GLU A 389 -12.08 11.69 -13.73
N THR A 390 -12.26 12.69 -14.57
CA THR A 390 -12.95 13.92 -14.17
C THR A 390 -14.46 13.67 -14.06
N GLY A 391 -15.10 14.27 -13.06
CA GLY A 391 -16.56 14.16 -12.87
C GLY A 391 -16.99 12.98 -12.00
N ALA A 392 -16.05 12.20 -11.45
CA ALA A 392 -16.34 11.12 -10.51
C ALA A 392 -17.01 11.63 -9.21
N LEU A 393 -16.85 12.91 -8.87
CA LEU A 393 -17.62 13.59 -7.83
C LEU A 393 -18.22 14.88 -8.43
N PRO A 394 -19.54 15.10 -8.32
CA PRO A 394 -20.14 16.37 -8.70
C PRO A 394 -19.68 17.47 -7.73
N VAL A 395 -19.12 18.55 -8.28
CA VAL A 395 -18.67 19.74 -7.52
C VAL A 395 -19.29 20.96 -8.17
N ASP A 396 -19.88 21.84 -7.37
CA ASP A 396 -20.37 23.13 -7.84
C ASP A 396 -19.21 23.92 -8.50
N PRO A 397 -19.33 24.35 -9.77
CA PRO A 397 -18.30 25.13 -10.45
C PRO A 397 -17.80 26.35 -9.67
N VAL A 398 -18.63 26.97 -8.82
CA VAL A 398 -18.26 28.13 -7.99
C VAL A 398 -17.23 27.75 -6.92
N LEU A 399 -17.22 26.49 -6.47
CA LEU A 399 -16.27 26.00 -5.49
C LEU A 399 -14.93 25.59 -6.10
N ILE A 400 -14.79 25.60 -7.43
CA ILE A 400 -13.58 25.08 -8.09
C ILE A 400 -12.49 26.17 -8.08
N LYS A 401 -11.41 25.90 -7.33
CA LYS A 401 -10.23 26.76 -7.28
C LYS A 401 -9.24 26.42 -8.40
N GLU A 402 -9.00 25.12 -8.62
CA GLU A 402 -8.02 24.64 -9.60
C GLU A 402 -8.43 23.27 -10.15
N LYS A 403 -8.12 23.02 -11.42
CA LYS A 403 -8.20 21.70 -12.04
C LYS A 403 -6.88 21.38 -12.72
N GLY A 404 -6.41 20.15 -12.53
CA GLY A 404 -5.17 19.70 -13.13
C GLY A 404 -5.16 18.21 -13.46
N ARG A 405 -4.02 17.77 -13.96
CA ARG A 405 -3.71 16.37 -14.22
C ARG A 405 -2.33 16.06 -13.68
N LEU A 406 -2.12 14.83 -13.22
CA LEU A 406 -0.77 14.36 -12.98
C LEU A 406 -0.01 14.24 -14.31
N GLN A 407 1.29 14.50 -14.24
CA GLN A 407 2.21 14.46 -15.37
C GLN A 407 3.22 13.34 -15.12
N PRO A 408 3.76 12.69 -16.17
CA PRO A 408 4.81 11.69 -16.02
C PRO A 408 5.94 12.19 -15.12
N GLY A 409 6.40 11.35 -14.19
CA GLY A 409 7.46 11.66 -13.24
C GLY A 409 7.09 12.64 -12.12
N LYS A 410 5.97 13.37 -12.19
CA LYS A 410 5.56 14.33 -11.14
C LYS A 410 4.70 13.69 -10.06
N MET A 411 4.92 14.11 -8.82
CA MET A 411 4.12 13.76 -7.67
C MET A 411 3.17 14.91 -7.30
N PHE A 412 1.97 14.54 -6.87
CA PHE A 412 1.03 15.45 -6.24
C PHE A 412 0.87 15.03 -4.79
N VAL A 413 1.24 15.89 -3.83
CA VAL A 413 1.22 15.55 -2.40
C VAL A 413 0.48 16.60 -1.60
N VAL A 414 -0.46 16.16 -0.76
CA VAL A 414 -1.15 16.96 0.25
C VAL A 414 -0.60 16.55 1.61
N ASP A 415 0.02 17.50 2.30
CA ASP A 415 0.43 17.32 3.69
C ASP A 415 -0.65 17.91 4.59
N MET A 416 -1.43 17.02 5.23
CA MET A 416 -2.55 17.42 6.08
C MET A 416 -2.10 17.90 7.45
N GLU A 417 -0.86 17.61 7.87
CA GLU A 417 -0.29 18.15 9.10
C GLU A 417 0.22 19.59 8.89
N GLN A 418 0.80 19.88 7.73
CA GLN A 418 1.20 21.23 7.33
C GLN A 418 0.04 22.07 6.79
N GLY A 419 -1.08 21.45 6.43
CA GLY A 419 -2.26 22.15 5.94
C GLY A 419 -2.10 22.70 4.51
N ARG A 420 -1.31 22.04 3.65
CA ARG A 420 -0.99 22.55 2.31
C ARG A 420 -0.67 21.46 1.28
N ILE A 421 -0.80 21.83 0.01
CA ILE A 421 -0.30 21.03 -1.11
C ILE A 421 1.19 21.36 -1.29
N ILE A 422 2.03 20.33 -1.36
CA ILE A 422 3.47 20.46 -1.61
C ILE A 422 3.70 20.34 -3.12
N SER A 423 4.38 21.32 -3.70
CA SER A 423 4.71 21.28 -5.13
C SER A 423 5.75 20.19 -5.43
N ASP A 424 5.72 19.63 -6.64
CA ASP A 424 6.70 18.60 -7.08
C ASP A 424 8.15 19.09 -6.96
N ASP A 425 8.41 20.35 -7.37
CA ASP A 425 9.75 20.94 -7.33
C ASP A 425 10.27 21.13 -5.90
N GLU A 426 9.43 21.66 -5.00
CA GLU A 426 9.77 21.80 -3.57
C GLU A 426 10.03 20.43 -2.93
N LEU A 427 9.13 19.47 -3.19
CA LEU A 427 9.21 18.12 -2.64
C LEU A 427 10.50 17.42 -3.05
N LYS A 428 10.78 17.39 -4.36
CA LYS A 428 11.97 16.74 -4.91
C LYS A 428 13.24 17.47 -4.52
N SER A 429 13.28 18.80 -4.57
CA SER A 429 14.46 19.57 -4.14
C SER A 429 14.82 19.25 -2.68
N THR A 430 13.81 19.20 -1.81
CA THR A 430 14.01 18.85 -0.40
C THR A 430 14.57 17.44 -0.23
N ILE A 431 14.04 16.45 -0.94
CA ILE A 431 14.47 15.04 -0.85
C ILE A 431 15.86 14.82 -1.46
N CYS A 432 16.09 15.31 -2.68
CA CYS A 432 17.35 15.15 -3.39
C CYS A 432 18.52 15.85 -2.69
N SER A 433 18.24 16.88 -1.87
CA SER A 433 19.27 17.61 -1.12
C SER A 433 19.54 17.05 0.29
N GLN A 434 18.87 15.98 0.72
CA GLN A 434 19.03 15.45 2.09
C GLN A 434 20.41 14.87 2.36
N LYS A 435 21.11 14.41 1.31
CA LYS A 435 22.43 13.79 1.38
C LYS A 435 23.29 14.23 0.18
N PRO A 436 24.62 14.18 0.30
CA PRO A 436 25.52 14.56 -0.78
C PRO A 436 25.66 13.43 -1.82
N TYR A 437 24.57 13.11 -2.52
CA TYR A 437 24.53 11.98 -3.46
C TYR A 437 25.57 12.11 -4.59
N GLY A 438 25.76 13.32 -5.12
CA GLY A 438 26.75 13.60 -6.16
C GLY A 438 28.19 13.36 -5.69
N ASP A 439 28.52 13.77 -4.46
CA ASP A 439 29.86 13.55 -3.90
C ASP A 439 30.13 12.06 -3.71
N TRP A 440 29.11 11.29 -3.29
CA TRP A 440 29.24 9.84 -3.17
C TRP A 440 29.45 9.17 -4.51
N LEU A 441 28.70 9.55 -5.54
CA LEU A 441 28.89 9.03 -6.89
C LEU A 441 30.30 9.35 -7.41
N ASN A 442 30.73 10.62 -7.34
CA ASN A 442 32.05 11.04 -7.81
C ASN A 442 33.20 10.32 -7.09
N LYS A 443 33.02 9.98 -5.81
CA LYS A 443 34.05 9.35 -5.00
C LYS A 443 34.11 7.83 -5.14
N TYR A 444 32.98 7.18 -5.35
CA TYR A 444 32.86 5.72 -5.21
C TYR A 444 32.41 5.00 -6.49
N LYS A 445 31.80 5.69 -7.46
CA LYS A 445 31.45 5.09 -8.75
C LYS A 445 32.70 5.04 -9.63
N ILE A 446 32.97 3.87 -10.20
CA ILE A 446 34.04 3.67 -11.19
C ILE A 446 33.37 3.44 -12.54
N ARG A 447 33.69 4.28 -13.53
CA ARG A 447 33.24 4.05 -14.91
C ARG A 447 34.30 3.26 -15.65
N LEU A 448 33.89 2.20 -16.35
CA LEU A 448 34.84 1.35 -17.10
C LEU A 448 35.63 2.15 -18.14
N GLU A 449 35.02 3.17 -18.73
CA GLU A 449 35.66 4.10 -19.70
C GLU A 449 36.77 4.97 -19.11
N GLU A 450 36.81 5.14 -17.78
CA GLU A 450 37.85 5.91 -17.08
C GLU A 450 39.04 5.02 -16.67
N LEU A 451 38.92 3.70 -16.81
CA LEU A 451 40.00 2.78 -16.50
C LEU A 451 41.06 2.80 -17.60
N PRO A 452 42.36 2.69 -17.24
CA PRO A 452 43.41 2.59 -18.24
C PRO A 452 43.23 1.34 -19.10
N GLU A 453 43.59 1.44 -20.38
CA GLU A 453 43.65 0.29 -21.29
C GLU A 453 44.44 -0.87 -20.66
N PRO A 454 43.95 -2.12 -20.77
CA PRO A 454 44.59 -3.26 -20.14
C PRO A 454 46.04 -3.39 -20.64
N ARG A 455 46.98 -3.42 -19.70
CA ARG A 455 48.42 -3.56 -19.99
C ARG A 455 48.77 -4.87 -20.71
N VAL A 456 47.88 -5.85 -20.64
CA VAL A 456 47.98 -7.14 -21.34
C VAL A 456 46.65 -7.39 -22.02
N MET A 457 46.62 -7.24 -23.34
CA MET A 457 45.54 -7.79 -24.14
C MET A 457 45.83 -9.28 -24.33
N PHE A 458 44.94 -10.16 -23.87
CA PHE A 458 44.97 -11.55 -24.31
C PHE A 458 44.58 -11.56 -25.79
N THR A 459 45.58 -11.50 -26.67
CA THR A 459 45.39 -11.70 -28.10
C THR A 459 44.93 -13.13 -28.36
N HIS A 460 43.87 -13.27 -29.14
CA HIS A 460 43.32 -14.48 -29.77
C HIS A 460 43.58 -15.79 -29.00
N LEU A 461 42.58 -16.22 -28.23
CA LEU A 461 42.47 -17.64 -27.89
C LEU A 461 42.36 -18.40 -29.22
N GLU A 462 43.40 -19.15 -29.57
CA GLU A 462 43.35 -20.14 -30.65
C GLU A 462 42.23 -21.16 -30.31
N SER A 463 41.50 -21.64 -31.31
CA SER A 463 40.32 -22.50 -31.14
C SER A 463 40.55 -23.73 -30.25
N ASP A 464 41.77 -24.25 -30.26
CA ASP A 464 42.30 -25.38 -29.49
C ASP A 464 42.59 -25.07 -28.01
N GLN A 465 42.54 -23.80 -27.60
CA GLN A 465 42.66 -23.38 -26.19
C GLN A 465 41.29 -23.19 -25.51
N ILE A 466 40.21 -23.02 -26.29
CA ILE A 466 38.86 -22.79 -25.76
C ILE A 466 38.15 -24.11 -25.42
N PHE A 467 38.50 -25.19 -26.10
CA PHE A 467 37.93 -26.52 -25.85
C PHE A 467 39.04 -27.54 -25.54
N LYS A 468 39.19 -27.86 -24.26
CA LYS A 468 39.79 -29.12 -23.81
C LYS A 468 38.84 -29.86 -22.88
#